data_AF-A0A9D2EEZ2-F1
#
_entry.id   AF-A0A9D2EEZ2-F1
#
_cell.length_a   1.000
_cell.length_b   1.000
_cell.length_c   1.000
_cell.angle_alpha   90.00
_cell.angle_beta   90.00
_cell.angle_gamma   90.00
#
_symmetry.space_group_name_H-M   'P 1'
#
loop_
_entity.id
_entity.type
_entity.pdbx_description
1 polymer ?
#
loop_
_entity_poly.entity_id
_entity_poly.type
_entity_poly.pdbx_seq_one_letter_code
_entity_poly.pdbx_strand_id
1 'polypeptide(L)'
;MRAIISNLDHAAAELGDRLDDWESLSLLIASGEGGQVDVYGFAYGADEAWVQAVTVRPPTVELDAFLRDRYPHGARPAKVLCQLQLTDGDYGIEFEDRGGPIRWPVNPEHPDRMQRRLRPDFPVLSPLGEALDDAGLARDWYRWCDASRDWAAGAETVYEEDSLRSASGGFAPLHVDEFMAAYRAAGAEVSRGSRDARPRNRSFTLDVAAGGVVCSLGVELGRGLNSQECTLRVLVDGEEVAGPEPLHGMARSILRSAGLPDPWPHQPYPRPIIGSRSQLEVTAQEIVEMLGQVARDWAR
;
A
#
# COMPACT_ATOMS: atom_id res chain seq x y z
N MET A 1 -0.21 -20.07 6.17
CA MET A 1 -1.05 -19.22 5.29
C MET A 1 -2.03 -20.05 4.47
N ARG A 2 -1.59 -20.92 3.54
CA ARG A 2 -2.49 -21.78 2.73
C ARG A 2 -3.53 -22.58 3.54
N ALA A 3 -3.14 -23.12 4.70
CA ALA A 3 -4.04 -23.84 5.59
C ALA A 3 -5.05 -22.94 6.34
N ILE A 4 -4.72 -21.66 6.56
CA ILE A 4 -5.66 -20.67 7.14
C ILE A 4 -6.68 -20.26 6.08
N ILE A 5 -6.22 -20.03 4.84
CA ILE A 5 -7.06 -19.71 3.68
C ILE A 5 -8.03 -20.85 3.39
N SER A 6 -7.54 -22.10 3.30
CA SER A 6 -8.41 -23.26 3.06
C SER A 6 -9.49 -23.45 4.13
N ASN A 7 -9.24 -23.01 5.37
CA ASN A 7 -10.24 -23.04 6.44
C ASN A 7 -11.22 -21.86 6.36
N LEU A 8 -10.77 -20.68 5.89
CA LEU A 8 -11.65 -19.57 5.56
C LEU A 8 -12.58 -19.94 4.41
N ASP A 9 -12.08 -20.61 3.37
CA ASP A 9 -12.86 -21.11 2.24
C ASP A 9 -13.89 -22.15 2.70
N HIS A 10 -13.48 -23.07 3.59
CA HIS A 10 -14.41 -24.06 4.14
C HIS A 10 -15.50 -23.40 5.01
N ALA A 11 -15.12 -22.46 5.87
CA ALA A 11 -16.07 -21.68 6.66
C ALA A 11 -17.00 -20.86 5.76
N ALA A 12 -16.48 -20.27 4.69
CA ALA A 12 -17.25 -19.54 3.69
C ALA A 12 -18.24 -20.46 2.97
N ALA A 13 -17.84 -21.68 2.60
CA ALA A 13 -18.74 -22.66 1.99
C ALA A 13 -19.88 -23.05 2.96
N GLU A 14 -19.56 -23.36 4.22
CA GLU A 14 -20.58 -23.65 5.25
C GLU A 14 -21.53 -22.47 5.51
N LEU A 15 -21.04 -21.24 5.37
CA LEU A 15 -21.83 -20.02 5.53
C LEU A 15 -22.65 -19.69 4.27
N GLY A 16 -22.12 -19.95 3.07
CA GLY A 16 -22.80 -19.76 1.79
C GLY A 16 -24.06 -20.62 1.65
N ASP A 17 -24.06 -21.82 2.26
CA ASP A 17 -25.26 -22.65 2.35
C ASP A 17 -26.34 -22.08 3.29
N ARG A 18 -26.02 -21.03 4.07
CA ARG A 18 -26.84 -20.50 5.18
C ARG A 18 -27.16 -19.01 5.07
N LEU A 19 -26.41 -18.27 4.28
CA LEU A 19 -26.46 -16.82 4.16
C LEU A 19 -26.60 -16.46 2.68
N ASP A 20 -27.69 -15.79 2.34
CA ASP A 20 -27.89 -15.19 1.03
C ASP A 20 -27.24 -13.79 1.00
N ASP A 21 -26.75 -13.36 -0.17
CA ASP A 21 -26.35 -11.98 -0.49
C ASP A 21 -25.19 -11.37 0.33
N TRP A 22 -24.28 -12.19 0.84
CA TRP A 22 -23.04 -11.71 1.47
C TRP A 22 -21.86 -11.69 0.49
N GLU A 23 -20.95 -10.73 0.68
CA GLU A 23 -19.80 -10.49 -0.22
C GLU A 23 -18.46 -10.58 0.50
N SER A 24 -18.44 -10.49 1.83
CA SER A 24 -17.18 -10.58 2.57
C SER A 24 -17.36 -11.07 4.01
N LEU A 25 -16.27 -11.60 4.59
CA LEU A 25 -16.21 -12.19 5.92
C LEU A 25 -15.00 -11.64 6.68
N SER A 26 -15.19 -11.36 7.96
CA SER A 26 -14.11 -11.06 8.90
C SER A 26 -14.15 -12.00 10.09
N LEU A 27 -13.01 -12.58 10.44
CA LEU A 27 -12.78 -13.38 11.63
C LEU A 27 -11.67 -12.74 12.47
N LEU A 28 -12.03 -12.24 13.65
CA LEU A 28 -11.06 -11.79 14.65
C LEU A 28 -10.83 -12.93 15.66
N ILE A 29 -9.60 -13.41 15.73
CA ILE A 29 -9.17 -14.47 16.63
C ILE A 29 -8.34 -13.82 17.75
N ALA A 30 -8.86 -13.83 18.98
CA ALA A 30 -8.23 -13.26 20.15
C ALA A 30 -7.66 -14.35 21.05
N SER A 31 -6.40 -14.19 21.46
CA SER A 31 -5.78 -15.07 22.46
C SER A 31 -6.14 -14.59 23.86
N GLY A 32 -6.96 -15.37 24.56
CA GLY A 32 -7.34 -15.15 25.95
C GLY A 32 -6.25 -15.57 26.96
N GLU A 33 -6.51 -15.29 28.24
CA GLU A 33 -5.68 -15.79 29.34
C GLU A 33 -5.79 -17.33 29.43
N GLY A 34 -4.69 -18.00 29.79
CA GLY A 34 -4.68 -19.47 29.93
C GLY A 34 -4.69 -20.26 28.61
N GLY A 35 -4.53 -19.59 27.46
CA GLY A 35 -4.49 -20.26 26.14
C GLY A 35 -5.86 -20.49 25.51
N GLN A 36 -6.92 -19.92 26.09
CA GLN A 36 -8.23 -19.85 25.43
C GLN A 36 -8.15 -19.02 24.15
N VAL A 37 -8.92 -19.40 23.14
CA VAL A 37 -9.04 -18.66 21.88
C VAL A 37 -10.50 -18.27 21.70
N ASP A 38 -10.75 -16.97 21.61
CA ASP A 38 -12.07 -16.43 21.29
C ASP A 38 -12.10 -16.01 19.83
N VAL A 39 -13.22 -16.27 19.14
CA VAL A 39 -13.40 -15.92 17.72
C VAL A 39 -14.65 -15.05 17.58
N TYR A 40 -14.50 -13.94 16.88
CA TYR A 40 -15.58 -13.04 16.52
C TYR A 40 -15.68 -13.00 15.01
N GLY A 41 -16.82 -13.46 14.47
CA GLY A 41 -17.05 -13.52 13.03
C GLY A 41 -18.16 -12.58 12.58
N PHE A 42 -17.97 -11.92 11.45
CA PHE A 42 -18.98 -11.10 10.79
C PHE A 42 -18.97 -11.32 9.28
N ALA A 43 -20.13 -11.60 8.70
CA ALA A 43 -20.38 -11.54 7.27
C ALA A 43 -20.98 -10.17 6.90
N TYR A 44 -20.62 -9.65 5.74
CA TYR A 44 -21.04 -8.36 5.22
C TYR A 44 -21.56 -8.53 3.80
N GLY A 45 -22.61 -7.78 3.45
CA GLY A 45 -23.19 -7.77 2.11
C GLY A 45 -22.80 -6.51 1.35
N ALA A 46 -23.29 -6.41 0.11
CA ALA A 46 -23.10 -5.25 -0.76
C ALA A 46 -23.66 -3.96 -0.14
N ASP A 47 -24.82 -4.06 0.50
CA ASP A 47 -25.42 -2.97 1.25
C ASP A 47 -24.62 -2.73 2.54
N GLU A 48 -24.28 -1.48 2.82
CA GLU A 48 -23.60 -1.11 4.06
C GLU A 48 -24.39 -1.50 5.31
N ALA A 49 -25.72 -1.54 5.22
CA ALA A 49 -26.62 -1.92 6.30
C ALA A 49 -26.68 -3.43 6.54
N TRP A 50 -26.23 -4.26 5.60
CA TRP A 50 -26.25 -5.71 5.75
C TRP A 50 -24.98 -6.18 6.46
N VAL A 51 -25.15 -6.66 7.69
CA VAL A 51 -24.09 -7.30 8.48
C VAL A 51 -24.70 -8.38 9.36
N GLN A 52 -24.05 -9.54 9.40
CA GLN A 52 -24.50 -10.67 10.21
C GLN A 52 -23.35 -11.23 11.05
N ALA A 53 -23.57 -11.37 12.35
CA ALA A 53 -22.64 -12.09 13.21
C ALA A 53 -22.65 -13.58 12.84
N VAL A 54 -21.47 -14.16 12.66
CA VAL A 54 -21.30 -15.57 12.29
C VAL A 54 -20.44 -16.29 13.31
N THR A 55 -20.79 -17.56 13.54
CA THR A 55 -20.01 -18.45 14.39
C THR A 55 -19.22 -19.38 13.49
N VAL A 56 -17.90 -19.22 13.51
CA VAL A 56 -16.97 -20.10 12.78
C VAL A 56 -16.11 -20.82 13.80
N ARG A 57 -15.88 -22.12 13.60
CA ARG A 57 -14.91 -22.86 14.43
C ARG A 57 -13.50 -22.35 14.09
N PRO A 58 -12.70 -21.88 15.06
CA PRO A 58 -11.34 -21.46 14.77
C PRO A 58 -10.52 -22.64 14.22
N PRO A 59 -9.71 -22.43 13.18
CA PRO A 59 -8.70 -23.40 12.75
C PRO A 59 -7.51 -23.35 13.72
N THR A 60 -7.75 -23.75 14.97
CA THR A 60 -6.81 -23.56 16.08
C THR A 60 -5.48 -24.26 15.82
N VAL A 61 -5.48 -25.44 15.21
CA VAL A 61 -4.27 -26.25 14.99
C VAL A 61 -3.38 -25.63 13.90
N GLU A 62 -3.98 -25.23 12.79
CA GLU A 62 -3.29 -24.64 11.63
C GLU A 62 -2.80 -23.22 11.93
N LEU A 63 -3.60 -22.44 12.66
CA LEU A 63 -3.19 -21.12 13.13
C LEU A 63 -2.02 -21.24 14.10
N ASP A 64 -2.06 -22.18 15.05
CA ASP A 64 -0.95 -22.37 16.00
C ASP A 64 0.33 -22.85 15.33
N ALA A 65 0.24 -23.69 14.30
CA ALA A 65 1.39 -24.08 13.50
C ALA A 65 1.98 -22.88 12.75
N PHE A 66 1.13 -22.07 12.12
CA PHE A 66 1.55 -20.85 11.42
C PHE A 66 2.16 -19.81 12.37
N LEU A 67 1.56 -19.58 13.53
CA LEU A 67 2.08 -18.63 14.51
C LEU A 67 3.40 -19.09 15.12
N ARG A 68 3.60 -20.41 15.32
CA ARG A 68 4.90 -20.95 15.76
C ARG A 68 5.99 -20.76 14.72
N ASP A 69 5.69 -20.97 13.45
CA ASP A 69 6.63 -20.76 12.35
C ASP A 69 6.98 -19.27 12.19
N ARG A 70 5.98 -18.39 12.25
CA ARG A 70 6.15 -16.94 12.09
C ARG A 70 6.81 -16.26 13.30
N TYR A 71 6.56 -16.76 14.51
CA TYR A 71 7.09 -16.23 15.76
C TYR A 71 7.82 -17.33 16.55
N PRO A 72 8.95 -17.85 16.03
CA PRO A 72 9.64 -19.01 16.63
C PRO A 72 10.27 -18.68 17.99
N HIS A 73 10.62 -17.41 18.21
CA HIS A 73 11.29 -16.92 19.42
C HIS A 73 10.65 -15.65 19.99
N GLY A 74 9.50 -15.23 19.46
CA GLY A 74 8.83 -13.97 19.78
C GLY A 74 7.54 -14.15 20.57
N ALA A 75 7.01 -13.05 21.11
CA ALA A 75 5.68 -13.02 21.67
C ALA A 75 4.65 -13.21 20.54
N ARG A 76 3.73 -14.17 20.71
CA ARG A 76 2.61 -14.36 19.79
C ARG A 76 1.71 -13.11 19.80
N PRO A 77 1.05 -12.81 18.67
CA PRO A 77 0.09 -11.71 18.61
C PRO A 77 -1.03 -11.91 19.63
N ALA A 78 -1.51 -10.80 20.19
CA ALA A 78 -2.71 -10.77 21.02
C ALA A 78 -3.96 -11.12 20.20
N LYS A 79 -4.03 -10.64 18.95
CA LYS A 79 -5.14 -10.90 18.03
C LYS A 79 -4.69 -11.08 16.59
N VAL A 80 -5.43 -11.89 15.84
CA VAL A 80 -5.28 -12.09 14.40
C VAL A 80 -6.61 -11.76 13.75
N LEU A 81 -6.62 -10.78 12.84
CA LEU A 81 -7.78 -10.47 12.01
C LEU A 81 -7.57 -11.14 10.65
N CYS A 82 -8.48 -12.03 10.27
CA CYS A 82 -8.56 -12.64 8.95
C CYS A 82 -9.78 -12.08 8.22
N GLN A 83 -9.64 -11.70 6.96
CA GLN A 83 -10.72 -11.17 6.14
C GLN A 83 -10.75 -11.92 4.81
N LEU A 84 -11.93 -12.16 4.26
CA LEU A 84 -12.17 -12.79 2.95
C LEU A 84 -13.19 -11.97 2.16
N GLN A 85 -12.93 -11.72 0.87
CA GLN A 85 -13.90 -11.22 -0.10
C GLN A 85 -14.34 -12.39 -0.98
N LEU A 86 -15.64 -12.61 -1.10
CA LEU A 86 -16.17 -13.70 -1.91
C LEU A 86 -16.13 -13.42 -3.40
N THR A 87 -16.33 -12.16 -3.79
CA THR A 87 -16.44 -11.76 -5.21
C THR A 87 -15.20 -12.16 -5.99
N ASP A 88 -14.02 -11.84 -5.43
CA ASP A 88 -12.74 -12.00 -6.11
C ASP A 88 -11.83 -13.03 -5.43
N GLY A 89 -12.24 -13.57 -4.27
CA GLY A 89 -11.46 -14.52 -3.48
C GLY A 89 -10.33 -13.89 -2.65
N ASP A 90 -10.31 -12.56 -2.54
CA ASP A 90 -9.28 -11.81 -1.85
C ASP A 90 -9.25 -12.08 -0.34
N TYR A 91 -8.05 -12.06 0.25
CA TYR A 91 -7.89 -12.29 1.68
C TYR A 91 -6.89 -11.32 2.32
N GLY A 92 -7.24 -10.88 3.54
CA GLY A 92 -6.40 -10.04 4.38
C GLY A 92 -6.08 -10.74 5.69
N ILE A 93 -4.83 -10.66 6.17
CA ILE A 93 -4.47 -11.12 7.52
C ILE A 93 -3.64 -10.05 8.22
N GLU A 94 -4.14 -9.57 9.36
CA GLU A 94 -3.47 -8.57 10.20
C GLU A 94 -3.24 -9.08 11.64
N PHE A 95 -2.15 -8.62 12.27
CA PHE A 95 -1.69 -9.12 13.59
C PHE A 95 -1.54 -7.97 14.59
N GLU A 96 -2.27 -8.00 15.70
CA GLU A 96 -2.09 -7.07 16.83
C GLU A 96 -1.16 -7.71 17.86
N ASP A 97 0.06 -7.19 17.98
CA ASP A 97 1.08 -7.71 18.90
C ASP A 97 0.80 -7.32 20.37
N ARG A 98 1.19 -8.20 21.30
CA ARG A 98 1.07 -7.92 22.74
C ARG A 98 1.95 -6.72 23.12
N GLY A 99 1.37 -5.74 23.80
CA GLY A 99 2.06 -4.50 24.20
C GLY A 99 2.10 -3.42 23.12
N GLY A 100 1.56 -3.69 21.93
CA GLY A 100 1.34 -2.70 20.88
C GLY A 100 0.06 -1.86 21.10
N PRO A 101 -0.21 -0.90 20.21
CA PRO A 101 -1.46 -0.15 20.24
C PRO A 101 -2.68 -1.08 20.04
N ILE A 102 -3.70 -0.91 20.87
CA ILE A 102 -4.93 -1.70 20.81
C ILE A 102 -5.76 -1.25 19.60
N ARG A 103 -5.81 -2.06 18.55
CA ARG A 103 -6.53 -1.78 17.30
C ARG A 103 -7.93 -2.34 17.32
N TRP A 104 -8.12 -3.55 17.81
CA TRP A 104 -9.43 -4.19 17.87
C TRP A 104 -9.86 -4.43 19.31
N PRO A 105 -10.35 -3.41 20.04
CA PRO A 105 -10.90 -3.60 21.36
C PRO A 105 -12.16 -4.47 21.22
N VAL A 106 -12.05 -5.71 21.67
CA VAL A 106 -13.19 -6.61 21.78
C VAL A 106 -13.96 -6.18 23.01
N ASN A 107 -15.04 -5.42 22.82
CA ASN A 107 -15.99 -5.10 23.88
C ASN A 107 -17.37 -5.66 23.48
N PRO A 108 -17.87 -6.70 24.17
CA PRO A 108 -19.20 -7.24 23.91
C PRO A 108 -20.34 -6.24 24.18
N GLU A 109 -20.10 -5.15 24.90
CA GLU A 109 -21.09 -4.09 25.17
C GLU A 109 -21.38 -3.21 23.94
N HIS A 110 -20.54 -3.25 22.90
CA HIS A 110 -20.68 -2.41 21.71
C HIS A 110 -20.44 -3.19 20.40
N PRO A 111 -21.28 -4.20 20.10
CA PRO A 111 -21.11 -5.07 18.92
C PRO A 111 -21.10 -4.29 17.59
N ASP A 112 -21.91 -3.23 17.45
CA ASP A 112 -21.99 -2.42 16.23
C ASP A 112 -20.69 -1.66 15.93
N ARG A 113 -19.93 -1.32 16.97
CA ARG A 113 -18.62 -0.68 16.81
C ARG A 113 -17.59 -1.71 16.33
N MET A 114 -17.69 -2.95 16.80
CA MET A 114 -16.83 -4.04 16.37
C MET A 114 -17.13 -4.42 14.92
N GLN A 115 -18.41 -4.57 14.56
CA GLN A 115 -18.87 -4.82 13.19
C GLN A 115 -18.27 -3.84 12.19
N ARG A 116 -18.41 -2.52 12.45
CA ARG A 116 -17.87 -1.49 11.56
C ARG A 116 -16.35 -1.50 11.46
N ARG A 117 -15.63 -1.74 12.57
CA ARG A 117 -14.16 -1.76 12.58
C ARG A 117 -13.55 -3.00 11.96
N LEU A 118 -14.30 -4.09 11.93
CA LEU A 118 -13.87 -5.34 11.33
C LEU A 118 -14.35 -5.47 9.89
N ARG A 119 -15.15 -4.55 9.35
CA ARG A 119 -15.58 -4.63 7.94
C ARG A 119 -14.32 -4.73 7.06
N PRO A 120 -14.26 -5.70 6.14
CA PRO A 120 -13.17 -5.78 5.21
C PRO A 120 -13.04 -4.50 4.42
N ASP A 121 -11.82 -3.99 4.41
CA ASP A 121 -11.40 -2.88 3.57
C ASP A 121 -10.53 -3.50 2.49
N PHE A 122 -11.19 -4.26 1.60
CA PHE A 122 -10.55 -4.72 0.38
C PHE A 122 -10.51 -3.52 -0.54
N PRO A 123 -9.31 -3.03 -0.92
CA PRO A 123 -9.24 -1.90 -1.81
C PRO A 123 -9.70 -2.37 -3.19
N VAL A 124 -10.97 -2.17 -3.52
CA VAL A 124 -11.36 -2.01 -4.92
C VAL A 124 -10.52 -0.85 -5.43
N LEU A 125 -9.68 -1.13 -6.42
CA LEU A 125 -8.83 -0.09 -6.98
C LEU A 125 -9.74 1.00 -7.56
N SER A 126 -9.41 2.26 -7.28
CA SER A 126 -10.01 3.36 -8.03
C SER A 126 -9.63 3.20 -9.51
N PRO A 127 -10.34 3.84 -10.46
CA PRO A 127 -9.89 3.87 -11.85
C PRO A 127 -8.43 4.33 -12.00
N LEU A 128 -7.96 5.19 -11.09
CA LEU A 128 -6.56 5.58 -11.02
C LEU A 128 -5.64 4.45 -10.53
N GLY A 129 -6.07 3.73 -9.50
CA GLY A 129 -5.39 2.52 -9.03
C GLY A 129 -5.26 1.45 -10.11
N GLU A 130 -6.31 1.20 -10.90
CA GLU A 130 -6.29 0.24 -12.02
C GLU A 130 -5.29 0.67 -13.10
N ALA A 131 -5.35 1.94 -13.54
CA ALA A 131 -4.40 2.47 -14.53
C ALA A 131 -2.95 2.43 -14.03
N LEU A 132 -2.73 2.63 -12.72
CA LEU A 132 -1.41 2.53 -12.11
C LEU A 132 -0.93 1.07 -11.98
N ASP A 133 -1.84 0.12 -11.76
CA ASP A 133 -1.51 -1.32 -11.76
C ASP A 133 -1.07 -1.78 -13.15
N ASP A 134 -1.83 -1.41 -14.18
CA ASP A 134 -1.48 -1.66 -15.58
C ASP A 134 -0.12 -1.05 -15.96
N ALA A 135 0.20 0.12 -15.41
CA ALA A 135 1.49 0.77 -15.56
C ALA A 135 2.62 0.17 -14.68
N GLY A 136 2.33 -0.83 -13.85
CA GLY A 136 3.30 -1.55 -13.03
C GLY A 136 3.71 -0.86 -11.72
N LEU A 137 2.93 0.12 -11.23
CA LEU A 137 3.29 0.95 -10.07
C LEU A 137 3.75 0.13 -8.87
N ALA A 138 3.01 -0.92 -8.50
CA ALA A 138 3.35 -1.70 -7.31
C ALA A 138 4.77 -2.27 -7.38
N ARG A 139 5.10 -2.97 -8.46
CA ARG A 139 6.44 -3.54 -8.64
C ARG A 139 7.52 -2.45 -8.61
N ASP A 140 7.29 -1.37 -9.33
CA ASP A 140 8.30 -0.32 -9.52
C ASP A 140 8.48 0.55 -8.28
N TRP A 141 7.42 0.84 -7.53
CA TRP A 141 7.48 1.59 -6.27
C TRP A 141 8.40 0.92 -5.25
N TYR A 142 8.21 -0.37 -5.01
CA TYR A 142 9.05 -1.12 -4.08
C TYR A 142 10.49 -1.26 -4.62
N ARG A 143 10.67 -1.37 -5.94
CA ARG A 143 12.01 -1.33 -6.54
C ARG A 143 12.72 0.01 -6.29
N TRP A 144 12.05 1.15 -6.47
CA TRP A 144 12.60 2.50 -6.22
C TRP A 144 13.03 2.74 -4.77
N CYS A 145 12.39 2.02 -3.85
CA CYS A 145 12.70 2.08 -2.42
C CYS A 145 13.88 1.18 -2.02
N ASP A 146 14.36 0.28 -2.88
CA ASP A 146 15.47 -0.62 -2.57
C ASP A 146 16.83 0.11 -2.61
N ALA A 147 17.30 0.51 -1.43
CA ALA A 147 18.58 1.18 -1.27
C ALA A 147 19.80 0.27 -1.52
N SER A 148 19.61 -1.05 -1.65
CA SER A 148 20.70 -2.01 -1.89
C SER A 148 20.95 -2.27 -3.38
N ARG A 149 20.06 -1.80 -4.24
CA ARG A 149 20.15 -1.98 -5.70
C ARG A 149 21.34 -1.20 -6.28
N ASP A 150 21.99 -1.82 -7.27
CA ASP A 150 22.95 -1.13 -8.12
C ASP A 150 22.23 -0.25 -9.15
N TRP A 151 22.09 1.02 -8.82
CA TRP A 151 21.41 2.01 -9.65
C TRP A 151 22.26 2.50 -10.82
N ALA A 152 23.59 2.43 -10.72
CA ALA A 152 24.49 2.87 -11.77
C ALA A 152 24.35 2.02 -13.04
N ALA A 153 24.03 0.73 -12.89
CA ALA A 153 23.78 -0.18 -14.01
C ALA A 153 22.54 0.20 -14.87
N GLY A 154 21.61 0.99 -14.31
CA GLY A 154 20.40 1.44 -15.01
C GLY A 154 20.48 2.88 -15.53
N ALA A 155 21.46 3.67 -15.10
CA ALA A 155 21.61 5.06 -15.49
C ALA A 155 22.28 5.19 -16.86
N GLU A 156 21.86 6.17 -17.65
CA GLU A 156 22.53 6.53 -18.91
C GLU A 156 23.72 7.47 -18.66
N THR A 157 23.60 8.32 -17.62
CA THR A 157 24.66 9.25 -17.25
C THR A 157 25.69 8.59 -16.34
N VAL A 158 26.96 8.77 -16.69
CA VAL A 158 28.07 8.44 -15.79
C VAL A 158 28.36 9.65 -14.91
N TYR A 159 28.19 9.49 -13.60
CA TYR A 159 28.45 10.55 -12.62
C TYR A 159 29.84 10.39 -12.01
N GLU A 160 30.63 11.48 -11.99
CA GLU A 160 31.93 11.51 -11.30
C GLU A 160 31.77 11.29 -9.78
N GLU A 161 30.72 11.88 -9.20
CA GLU A 161 30.31 11.66 -7.81
C GLU A 161 28.88 11.12 -7.78
N ASP A 162 28.71 9.81 -7.99
CA ASP A 162 27.37 9.19 -7.96
C ASP A 162 26.83 9.06 -6.54
N SER A 163 27.61 8.46 -5.64
CA SER A 163 27.15 8.17 -4.28
C SER A 163 26.96 9.43 -3.45
N LEU A 164 25.79 9.54 -2.81
CA LEU A 164 25.50 10.60 -1.86
C LEU A 164 25.86 10.21 -0.43
N ARG A 165 26.46 9.04 -0.20
CA ARG A 165 26.72 8.55 1.15
C ARG A 165 27.69 9.47 1.89
N SER A 166 27.26 10.02 3.01
CA SER A 166 28.10 10.86 3.88
C SER A 166 29.03 10.01 4.73
N ALA A 167 30.15 10.60 5.17
CA ALA A 167 31.08 9.99 6.11
C ALA A 167 30.41 9.60 7.46
N SER A 168 29.29 10.24 7.81
CA SER A 168 28.54 10.00 9.04
C SER A 168 27.46 8.90 8.94
N GLY A 169 27.33 8.22 7.78
CA GLY A 169 26.42 7.08 7.63
C GLY A 169 25.00 7.41 7.16
N GLY A 170 24.80 8.55 6.47
CA GLY A 170 23.53 8.93 5.82
C GLY A 170 23.74 9.32 4.35
N PHE A 171 22.79 10.05 3.77
CA PHE A 171 22.93 10.65 2.44
C PHE A 171 23.04 12.17 2.53
N ALA A 172 23.99 12.75 1.81
CA ALA A 172 24.09 14.18 1.62
C ALA A 172 22.81 14.70 0.93
N PRO A 173 22.18 15.76 1.47
CA PRO A 173 20.95 16.26 0.89
C PRO A 173 21.22 16.88 -0.48
N LEU A 174 20.47 16.47 -1.48
CA LEU A 174 20.46 17.11 -2.79
C LEU A 174 19.69 18.43 -2.75
N HIS A 175 20.05 19.35 -3.64
CA HIS A 175 19.27 20.55 -3.86
C HIS A 175 17.96 20.19 -4.59
N VAL A 176 16.87 20.91 -4.31
CA VAL A 176 15.58 20.65 -4.99
C VAL A 176 15.70 20.81 -6.51
N ASP A 177 16.59 21.69 -6.96
CA ASP A 177 16.82 21.94 -8.39
C ASP A 177 17.49 20.75 -9.08
N GLU A 178 18.25 19.91 -8.37
CA GLU A 178 18.80 18.66 -8.92
C GLU A 178 17.67 17.66 -9.21
N PHE A 179 16.69 17.51 -8.31
CA PHE A 179 15.50 16.70 -8.56
C PHE A 179 14.71 17.24 -9.76
N MET A 180 14.41 18.55 -9.75
CA MET A 180 13.65 19.17 -10.84
C MET A 180 14.37 19.03 -12.20
N ALA A 181 15.69 19.10 -12.22
CA ALA A 181 16.48 18.89 -13.44
C ALA A 181 16.38 17.44 -13.95
N ALA A 182 16.44 16.45 -13.06
CA ALA A 182 16.30 15.04 -13.43
C ALA A 182 14.94 14.73 -14.05
N TYR A 183 13.84 15.23 -13.46
CA TYR A 183 12.50 15.04 -14.02
C TYR A 183 12.28 15.78 -15.35
N ARG A 184 12.90 16.95 -15.54
CA ARG A 184 12.88 17.63 -16.86
C ARG A 184 13.66 16.84 -17.90
N ALA A 185 14.81 16.28 -17.54
CA ALA A 185 15.61 15.45 -18.43
C ALA A 185 14.84 14.17 -18.84
N ALA A 186 14.02 13.64 -17.93
CA ALA A 186 13.10 12.53 -18.21
C ALA A 186 11.88 12.91 -19.08
N GLY A 187 11.67 14.21 -19.39
CA GLY A 187 10.63 14.67 -20.31
C GLY A 187 9.38 15.27 -19.65
N ALA A 188 9.36 15.48 -18.34
CA ALA A 188 8.25 16.14 -17.66
C ALA A 188 8.36 17.68 -17.71
N GLU A 189 7.22 18.36 -17.71
CA GLU A 189 7.17 19.78 -17.37
C GLU A 189 7.24 19.93 -15.85
N VAL A 190 8.13 20.79 -15.33
CA VAL A 190 8.37 20.87 -13.87
C VAL A 190 8.30 22.30 -13.36
N SER A 191 7.43 22.52 -12.37
CA SER A 191 7.22 23.79 -11.69
C SER A 191 7.58 23.71 -10.20
N ARG A 192 8.02 24.83 -9.61
CA ARG A 192 8.43 24.87 -8.20
C ARG A 192 7.21 25.01 -7.29
N GLY A 193 7.24 24.29 -6.17
CA GLY A 193 6.11 24.15 -5.26
C GLY A 193 5.14 23.06 -5.73
N SER A 194 4.44 22.45 -4.79
CA SER A 194 3.30 21.56 -5.06
C SER A 194 2.03 22.13 -4.44
N ARG A 195 0.88 21.93 -5.10
CA ARG A 195 -0.44 22.36 -4.63
C ARG A 195 -0.85 21.64 -3.34
N ASP A 196 -0.35 20.43 -3.12
CA ASP A 196 -0.63 19.62 -1.92
C ASP A 196 0.46 19.77 -0.86
N ALA A 197 1.47 20.60 -1.13
CA ALA A 197 2.64 20.67 -0.29
C ALA A 197 2.31 21.16 1.12
N ARG A 198 2.78 20.45 2.13
CA ARG A 198 2.85 21.00 3.48
C ARG A 198 3.76 22.24 3.46
N PRO A 199 3.39 23.37 4.10
CA PRO A 199 4.09 24.67 4.03
C PRO A 199 5.58 24.67 4.42
N ARG A 200 6.07 23.54 4.92
CA ARG A 200 7.35 23.34 5.59
C ARG A 200 8.30 22.44 4.81
N ASN A 201 7.86 21.85 3.70
CA ASN A 201 8.64 20.92 2.89
C ASN A 201 9.07 21.59 1.58
N ARG A 202 10.26 21.22 1.10
CA ARG A 202 10.68 21.57 -0.27
C ARG A 202 9.84 20.72 -1.20
N SER A 203 9.22 21.33 -2.21
CA SER A 203 8.32 20.62 -3.11
C SER A 203 8.37 21.19 -4.52
N PHE A 204 7.93 20.37 -5.47
CA PHE A 204 7.74 20.72 -6.87
C PHE A 204 6.60 19.87 -7.43
N THR A 205 6.05 20.30 -8.55
CA THR A 205 5.07 19.55 -9.33
C THR A 205 5.70 19.20 -10.66
N LEU A 206 5.45 17.99 -11.14
CA LEU A 206 5.74 17.58 -12.50
C LEU A 206 4.47 17.16 -13.22
N ASP A 207 4.33 17.60 -14.47
CA ASP A 207 3.20 17.34 -15.33
C ASP A 207 3.66 16.54 -16.55
N VAL A 208 2.92 15.47 -16.85
CA VAL A 208 3.14 14.61 -18.02
C VAL A 208 1.82 14.50 -18.78
N ALA A 209 1.82 14.88 -20.06
CA ALA A 209 0.61 15.03 -20.86
C ALA A 209 0.54 14.03 -22.02
N ALA A 210 -0.67 13.58 -22.34
CA ALA A 210 -0.99 12.83 -23.54
C ALA A 210 -2.38 13.24 -24.07
N GLY A 211 -2.43 13.93 -25.20
CA GLY A 211 -3.68 14.49 -25.72
C GLY A 211 -4.27 15.56 -24.80
N GLY A 212 -5.55 15.45 -24.46
CA GLY A 212 -6.23 16.32 -23.47
C GLY A 212 -6.00 15.92 -22.01
N VAL A 213 -5.25 14.84 -21.75
CA VAL A 213 -5.02 14.31 -20.39
C VAL A 213 -3.67 14.78 -19.86
N VAL A 214 -3.63 15.20 -18.59
CA VAL A 214 -2.43 15.55 -17.84
C VAL A 214 -2.38 14.76 -16.53
N CYS A 215 -1.34 13.98 -16.33
CA CYS A 215 -0.99 13.42 -15.03
C CYS A 215 -0.10 14.42 -14.29
N SER A 216 -0.59 14.97 -13.18
CA SER A 216 0.13 15.95 -12.37
C SER A 216 0.56 15.33 -11.05
N LEU A 217 1.88 15.21 -10.85
CA LEU A 217 2.48 14.60 -9.67
C LEU A 217 3.12 15.67 -8.79
N GLY A 218 2.56 15.86 -7.60
CA GLY A 218 3.17 16.65 -6.54
C GLY A 218 4.24 15.84 -5.82
N VAL A 219 5.47 16.35 -5.76
CA VAL A 219 6.58 15.72 -5.04
C VAL A 219 6.96 16.58 -3.83
N GLU A 220 6.84 16.01 -2.63
CA GLU A 220 7.39 16.57 -1.40
C GLU A 220 8.70 15.88 -1.00
N LEU A 221 9.74 16.66 -0.79
CA LEU A 221 11.03 16.16 -0.33
C LEU A 221 11.13 16.15 1.19
N GLY A 222 11.69 15.06 1.73
CA GLY A 222 11.99 14.91 3.14
C GLY A 222 12.91 15.99 3.68
N ARG A 223 12.74 16.34 4.96
CA ARG A 223 13.64 17.28 5.66
C ARG A 223 14.96 16.58 5.97
N GLY A 224 16.04 17.02 5.34
CA GLY A 224 17.38 16.45 5.54
C GLY A 224 17.52 15.01 5.02
N LEU A 225 16.52 14.51 4.30
CA LEU A 225 16.50 13.20 3.67
C LEU A 225 16.10 13.40 2.21
N ASN A 226 16.75 12.69 1.30
CA ASN A 226 16.40 12.68 -0.12
C ASN A 226 15.18 11.79 -0.40
N SER A 227 14.22 11.75 0.53
CA SER A 227 13.00 10.94 0.39
C SER A 227 11.97 11.66 -0.47
N GLN A 228 11.28 10.95 -1.35
CA GLN A 228 10.21 11.48 -2.19
C GLN A 228 8.84 10.99 -1.72
N GLU A 229 7.96 11.91 -1.35
CA GLU A 229 6.54 11.65 -1.15
C GLU A 229 5.79 12.17 -2.37
N CYS A 230 5.01 11.30 -3.01
CA CYS A 230 4.46 11.54 -4.34
C CYS A 230 2.94 11.41 -4.31
N THR A 231 2.23 12.47 -4.71
CA THR A 231 0.78 12.54 -4.78
C THR A 231 0.35 12.82 -6.21
N LEU A 232 -0.47 11.95 -6.78
CA LEU A 232 -0.91 12.01 -8.18
C LEU A 232 -2.35 12.49 -8.30
N ARG A 233 -2.61 13.28 -9.33
CA ARG A 233 -3.94 13.59 -9.86
C ARG A 233 -3.94 13.48 -11.38
N VAL A 234 -5.13 13.26 -11.94
CA VAL A 234 -5.35 13.25 -13.39
C VAL A 234 -6.30 14.37 -13.75
N LEU A 235 -5.89 15.18 -14.72
CA LEU A 235 -6.71 16.24 -15.30
C LEU A 235 -7.07 15.88 -16.74
N VAL A 236 -8.33 16.10 -17.13
CA VAL A 236 -8.81 15.97 -18.51
C VAL A 236 -9.34 17.32 -18.93
N ASP A 237 -8.77 17.89 -19.99
CA ASP A 237 -9.07 19.24 -20.48
C ASP A 237 -8.98 20.33 -19.39
N GLY A 238 -8.09 20.11 -18.41
CA GLY A 238 -7.85 21.01 -17.28
C GLY A 238 -8.73 20.76 -16.04
N GLU A 239 -9.71 19.87 -16.12
CA GLU A 239 -10.59 19.49 -15.00
C GLU A 239 -10.04 18.24 -14.29
N GLU A 240 -10.00 18.26 -12.96
CA GLU A 240 -9.55 17.11 -12.16
C GLU A 240 -10.61 16.00 -12.18
N VAL A 241 -10.25 14.82 -12.69
CA VAL A 241 -11.16 13.66 -12.80
C VAL A 241 -10.78 12.52 -11.87
N ALA A 242 -9.55 12.50 -11.35
CA ALA A 242 -9.08 11.52 -10.38
C ALA A 242 -7.95 12.09 -9.50
N GLY A 243 -7.83 11.57 -8.27
CA GLY A 243 -6.90 12.07 -7.26
C GLY A 243 -7.49 13.16 -6.36
N PRO A 244 -6.67 13.80 -5.51
CA PRO A 244 -5.25 13.51 -5.27
C PRO A 244 -5.03 12.23 -4.46
N GLU A 245 -4.17 11.32 -4.93
CA GLU A 245 -3.88 10.05 -4.28
C GLU A 245 -2.36 9.82 -4.07
N PRO A 246 -1.92 9.40 -2.88
CA PRO A 246 -0.51 9.12 -2.62
C PRO A 246 -0.07 7.79 -3.27
N LEU A 247 1.01 7.83 -4.05
CA LEU A 247 1.49 6.66 -4.80
C LEU A 247 1.90 5.49 -3.89
N HIS A 248 2.47 5.75 -2.71
CA HIS A 248 2.80 4.69 -1.76
C HIS A 248 1.55 3.94 -1.26
N GLY A 249 0.42 4.64 -1.14
CA GLY A 249 -0.86 4.06 -0.75
C GLY A 249 -1.39 3.19 -1.86
N MET A 250 -1.37 3.71 -3.09
CA MET A 250 -1.82 2.98 -4.29
C MET A 250 -0.99 1.73 -4.56
N ALA A 251 0.35 1.81 -4.52
CA ALA A 251 1.23 0.65 -4.69
C ALA A 251 0.88 -0.48 -3.71
N ARG A 252 0.56 -0.13 -2.46
CA ARG A 252 0.16 -1.11 -1.44
C ARG A 252 -1.24 -1.66 -1.68
N SER A 253 -2.19 -0.82 -2.07
CA SER A 253 -3.55 -1.25 -2.44
C SER A 253 -3.53 -2.23 -3.60
N ILE A 254 -2.71 -1.96 -4.63
CA ILE A 254 -2.51 -2.82 -5.79
C ILE A 254 -1.94 -4.20 -5.38
N LEU A 255 -0.91 -4.23 -4.53
CA LEU A 255 -0.42 -5.53 -4.02
C LEU A 255 -1.49 -6.30 -3.26
N ARG A 256 -2.31 -5.59 -2.46
CA ARG A 256 -3.37 -6.19 -1.66
C ARG A 256 -4.49 -6.76 -2.53
N SER A 257 -4.95 -6.02 -3.55
CA SER A 257 -5.96 -6.49 -4.51
C SER A 257 -5.45 -7.63 -5.39
N ALA A 258 -4.14 -7.78 -5.54
CA ALA A 258 -3.54 -8.94 -6.20
C ALA A 258 -3.27 -10.13 -5.26
N GLY A 259 -3.66 -10.05 -3.98
CA GLY A 259 -3.37 -11.08 -2.97
C GLY A 259 -1.87 -11.28 -2.70
N LEU A 260 -1.02 -10.31 -3.05
CA LEU A 260 0.44 -10.37 -2.89
C LEU A 260 0.87 -9.86 -1.51
N PRO A 261 1.88 -10.48 -0.89
CA PRO A 261 2.39 -10.02 0.40
C PRO A 261 3.12 -8.67 0.26
N ASP A 262 2.97 -7.81 1.26
CA ASP A 262 3.75 -6.57 1.39
C ASP A 262 5.26 -6.92 1.53
N PRO A 263 6.15 -6.46 0.63
CA PRO A 263 7.59 -6.72 0.68
C PRO A 263 8.24 -6.23 1.98
N TRP A 264 7.72 -5.17 2.59
CA TRP A 264 8.26 -4.59 3.83
C TRP A 264 7.15 -4.38 4.87
N PRO A 265 6.64 -5.45 5.50
CA PRO A 265 5.51 -5.37 6.41
C PRO A 265 5.82 -4.57 7.69
N HIS A 266 7.10 -4.32 7.97
CA HIS A 266 7.58 -3.52 9.10
C HIS A 266 7.77 -2.02 8.75
N GLN A 267 7.63 -1.64 7.47
CA GLN A 267 7.70 -0.26 6.98
C GLN A 267 6.42 0.03 6.19
N PRO A 268 5.33 0.46 6.84
CA PRO A 268 4.00 0.48 6.22
C PRO A 268 3.85 1.43 5.03
N TYR A 269 4.78 2.37 4.86
CA TYR A 269 4.77 3.39 3.81
C TYR A 269 6.20 3.65 3.33
N PRO A 270 6.81 2.70 2.59
CA PRO A 270 8.16 2.89 2.07
C PRO A 270 8.14 4.04 1.05
N ARG A 271 9.17 4.87 1.10
CA ARG A 271 9.36 6.00 0.19
C ARG A 271 10.72 5.86 -0.48
N PRO A 272 10.86 6.18 -1.77
CA PRO A 272 12.16 6.21 -2.41
C PRO A 272 13.06 7.20 -1.66
N ILE A 273 14.16 6.72 -1.09
CA ILE A 273 15.21 7.55 -0.49
C ILE A 273 16.37 7.54 -1.47
N ILE A 274 16.58 8.67 -2.14
CA ILE A 274 17.61 8.79 -3.18
C ILE A 274 19.00 8.85 -2.55
N GLY A 275 19.76 7.77 -2.72
CA GLY A 275 21.10 7.58 -2.20
C GLY A 275 22.22 7.82 -3.22
N SER A 276 21.89 7.94 -4.50
CA SER A 276 22.84 8.26 -5.57
C SER A 276 22.20 9.09 -6.68
N ARG A 277 23.01 9.71 -7.54
CA ARG A 277 22.52 10.49 -8.69
C ARG A 277 21.96 9.57 -9.79
N SER A 278 22.56 8.40 -9.99
CA SER A 278 22.03 7.35 -10.86
C SER A 278 20.66 6.87 -10.37
N GLN A 279 20.45 6.73 -9.06
CA GLN A 279 19.11 6.40 -8.54
C GLN A 279 18.10 7.50 -8.88
N LEU A 280 18.48 8.77 -8.72
CA LEU A 280 17.62 9.91 -9.08
C LEU A 280 17.23 9.87 -10.55
N GLU A 281 18.21 9.68 -11.44
CA GLU A 281 18.00 9.58 -12.89
C GLU A 281 17.02 8.48 -13.25
N VAL A 282 17.31 7.24 -12.82
CA VAL A 282 16.50 6.06 -13.14
C VAL A 282 15.08 6.21 -12.57
N THR A 283 14.95 6.60 -11.30
CA THR A 283 13.62 6.78 -10.69
C THR A 283 12.84 7.91 -11.38
N ALA A 284 13.50 9.00 -11.79
CA ALA A 284 12.83 10.09 -12.51
C ALA A 284 12.34 9.64 -13.89
N GLN A 285 13.16 8.93 -14.66
CA GLN A 285 12.80 8.38 -15.96
C GLN A 285 11.59 7.44 -15.86
N GLU A 286 11.64 6.50 -14.93
CA GLU A 286 10.61 5.47 -14.79
C GLU A 286 9.29 6.04 -14.25
N ILE A 287 9.34 7.02 -13.35
CA ILE A 287 8.13 7.74 -12.91
C ILE A 287 7.51 8.49 -14.09
N VAL A 288 8.29 9.21 -14.90
CA VAL A 288 7.75 9.96 -16.05
C VAL A 288 7.19 9.02 -17.12
N GLU A 289 7.84 7.89 -17.38
CA GLU A 289 7.34 6.86 -18.28
C GLU A 289 6.01 6.28 -17.80
N MET A 290 5.92 5.89 -16.53
CA MET A 290 4.69 5.40 -15.90
C MET A 290 3.55 6.43 -16.01
N LEU A 291 3.80 7.71 -15.67
CA LEU A 291 2.79 8.76 -15.80
C LEU A 291 2.36 8.98 -17.25
N GLY A 292 3.31 8.88 -18.19
CA GLY A 292 3.00 8.95 -19.62
C GLY A 292 2.12 7.79 -20.08
N GLN A 293 2.32 6.59 -19.52
CA GLN A 293 1.46 5.44 -19.80
C GLN A 293 0.05 5.65 -19.25
N VAL A 294 -0.07 6.07 -17.98
CA VAL A 294 -1.37 6.40 -17.36
C VAL A 294 -2.11 7.46 -18.17
N ALA A 295 -1.44 8.54 -18.58
CA ALA A 295 -2.06 9.60 -19.38
C ALA A 295 -2.56 9.08 -20.75
N ARG A 296 -1.81 8.18 -21.40
CA ARG A 296 -2.21 7.58 -22.68
C ARG A 296 -3.40 6.65 -22.54
N ASP A 297 -3.44 5.85 -21.48
CA ASP A 297 -4.54 4.91 -21.26
C ASP A 297 -5.82 5.63 -20.86
N TRP A 298 -5.72 6.72 -20.11
CA TRP A 298 -6.87 7.58 -19.79
C TRP A 298 -7.45 8.32 -21.00
N ALA A 299 -6.64 8.55 -22.03
CA ALA A 299 -7.03 9.26 -23.24
C ALA A 299 -7.76 8.37 -24.27
N ARG A 300 -7.85 7.06 -24.03
CA ARG A 300 -8.50 6.07 -24.91
C ARG A 300 -9.97 5.90 -24.58
#